data_AF-A0A535KTT2-F1
#
_entry.id   AF-A0A535KTT2-F1
#
_cell.length_a   1.000
_cell.length_b   1.000
_cell.length_c   1.000
_cell.angle_alpha   90.00
_cell.angle_beta   90.00
_cell.angle_gamma   90.00
#
_symmetry.space_group_name_H-M   'P 1'
#
loop_
_entity.id
_entity.type
_entity.pdbx_description
1 polymer ?
#
loop_
_entity_poly.entity_id
_entity_poly.type
_entity_poly.pdbx_seq_one_letter_code
_entity_poly.pdbx_strand_id
1 'polypeptide(L)'
;MPEYLSPGVYIQEVDSGPRPIEGVGTAMAAFVGFAAAGPTNRPELITNWSQYVNTFGRLEEGGQRNPHVPGAYLSHAVYGYFLNGGGRCYVTRVAVPAAANEEKAAPIQLPSRSSKAVPSFMVHPKDTANQDIQVEIAPPSKALPPVEGEQKDAEQPIQELFTMRVHMGDVEEVYENVSLGKQGTKKAVETVNQTSQLIRLVEAKSTGTLAERAPEVGNYLLKAPPMTKLPQVQSRHFQGDVAERSGLEGLEVAEDVTMVCCPDLMAAYQAGALDRDGVKKRWREQETNYDSKYAVLYYPWIKVAGNGRSLMVPPSGHMAGIYARNDNERGVHKAPANEVIRGAMEAVTQITKGEQDTLNPIGVNCIRSFTGRGLRVWGARTLSSDPAWRYVNVRRLFNYVEKSIEHGTQWVVFEPNDYELWARVKRDVGAFLTGAWREGMLFGRSPEEAFFVKCDEENNPQDVRDRGQLFIDIGMAPVKPAEFVVFRLSQWAAGGA
;
A
#
# COMPACT_ATOMS: atom_id res chain seq x y z
N MET A 1 50.06 14.41 -14.75
CA MET A 1 50.46 13.01 -14.54
C MET A 1 51.36 12.96 -13.31
N PRO A 2 51.17 12.00 -12.40
CA PRO A 2 52.09 11.83 -11.28
C PRO A 2 53.49 11.54 -11.80
N GLU A 3 54.47 12.24 -11.24
CA GLU A 3 55.89 12.11 -11.61
C GLU A 3 56.55 11.15 -10.63
N TYR A 4 56.86 9.94 -11.10
CA TYR A 4 57.48 8.90 -10.28
C TYR A 4 59.00 9.06 -10.33
N LEU A 5 59.59 9.57 -9.25
CA LEU A 5 61.00 9.96 -9.19
C LEU A 5 61.92 8.87 -8.63
N SER A 6 61.38 7.72 -8.21
CA SER A 6 62.16 6.62 -7.64
C SER A 6 61.59 5.24 -8.02
N PRO A 7 62.40 4.16 -7.98
CA PRO A 7 61.88 2.81 -8.13
C PRO A 7 61.12 2.38 -6.86
N GLY A 8 59.87 1.92 -6.99
CA GLY A 8 59.04 1.47 -5.87
C GLY A 8 57.69 0.89 -6.31
N VAL A 9 56.97 0.24 -5.39
CA VAL A 9 55.56 -0.14 -5.60
C VAL A 9 54.70 1.05 -5.19
N TYR A 10 54.00 1.64 -6.17
CA TYR A 10 53.08 2.74 -5.94
C TYR A 10 51.65 2.20 -5.97
N ILE A 11 50.89 2.46 -4.91
CA ILE A 11 49.46 2.22 -4.86
C ILE A 11 48.78 3.54 -5.17
N GLN A 12 48.01 3.57 -6.26
CA GLN A 12 47.16 4.69 -6.61
C GLN A 12 45.71 4.24 -6.46
N GLU A 13 44.95 4.97 -5.65
CA GLU A 13 43.50 4.87 -5.68
C GLU A 13 43.00 5.61 -6.91
N VAL A 14 42.61 4.84 -7.92
CA VAL A 14 41.85 5.36 -9.06
C VAL A 14 40.39 5.16 -8.71
N ASP A 15 39.63 6.25 -8.67
CA ASP A 15 38.20 6.18 -8.40
C ASP A 15 37.59 5.21 -9.42
N SER A 16 36.91 4.17 -8.92
CA SER A 16 36.32 3.14 -9.77
C SER A 16 35.39 3.82 -10.76
N GLY A 17 35.38 3.35 -12.01
CA GLY A 17 34.64 3.94 -13.13
C GLY A 17 33.16 4.27 -12.87
N PRO A 18 32.45 4.83 -13.86
CA PRO A 18 31.14 5.44 -13.65
C PRO A 18 30.20 4.52 -12.87
N ARG A 19 29.53 5.06 -11.84
CA ARG A 19 28.44 4.36 -11.17
C ARG A 19 27.29 4.27 -12.18
N PRO A 20 26.97 3.07 -12.72
CA PRO A 20 25.90 2.97 -13.70
C PRO A 20 24.57 3.36 -13.03
N ILE A 21 23.75 4.12 -13.76
CA ILE A 21 22.39 4.42 -13.32
C ILE A 21 21.58 3.13 -13.42
N GLU A 22 21.06 2.67 -12.28
CA GLU A 22 20.17 1.52 -12.22
C GLU A 22 18.71 1.93 -12.37
N GLY A 23 17.91 1.08 -13.01
CA GLY A 23 16.47 1.26 -13.12
C GLY A 23 15.77 1.13 -11.78
N VAL A 24 14.89 2.07 -11.45
CA VAL A 24 14.05 1.97 -10.24
C VAL A 24 12.92 0.96 -10.38
N GLY A 25 12.38 0.50 -9.26
CA GLY A 25 11.17 -0.33 -9.23
C GLY A 25 9.97 0.41 -9.84
N THR A 26 9.18 -0.27 -10.67
CA THR A 26 8.07 0.33 -11.43
C THR A 26 6.68 -0.03 -10.91
N ALA A 27 6.60 -0.89 -9.90
CA ALA A 27 5.42 -1.68 -9.61
C ALA A 27 5.01 -1.76 -8.12
N MET A 28 5.35 -0.74 -7.33
CA MET A 28 4.89 -0.61 -5.95
C MET A 28 3.52 0.07 -5.90
N ALA A 29 2.51 -0.61 -5.38
CA ALA A 29 1.18 -0.05 -5.20
C ALA A 29 0.96 0.40 -3.75
N ALA A 30 0.20 1.45 -3.55
CA ALA A 30 -0.37 1.84 -2.26
C ALA A 30 -1.90 1.73 -2.32
N PHE A 31 -2.50 1.12 -1.32
CA PHE A 31 -3.94 0.95 -1.20
C PHE A 31 -4.47 1.73 0.00
N VAL A 32 -5.44 2.61 -0.24
CA VAL A 32 -6.05 3.44 0.81
C VAL A 32 -7.54 3.12 0.87
N GLY A 33 -8.03 2.71 2.04
CA GLY A 33 -9.43 2.32 2.20
C GLY A 33 -9.80 1.83 3.60
N PHE A 34 -10.93 1.14 3.71
CA PHE A 34 -11.43 0.59 4.95
C PHE A 34 -11.01 -0.87 5.13
N ALA A 35 -10.45 -1.16 6.30
CA ALA A 35 -10.06 -2.50 6.72
C ALA A 35 -10.81 -2.93 7.97
N ALA A 36 -10.94 -4.24 8.16
CA ALA A 36 -11.70 -4.83 9.26
C ALA A 36 -11.03 -4.60 10.63
N ALA A 37 -9.71 -4.65 10.67
CA ALA A 37 -8.88 -4.40 11.86
C ALA A 37 -7.53 -3.78 11.43
N GLY A 38 -6.58 -3.68 12.36
CA GLY A 38 -5.20 -3.27 12.08
C GLY A 38 -4.93 -1.77 12.26
N PRO A 39 -3.65 -1.37 12.17
CA PRO A 39 -3.19 0.01 12.36
C PRO A 39 -4.01 0.97 11.51
N THR A 40 -4.39 2.10 12.09
CA THR A 40 -5.25 3.09 11.42
C THR A 40 -4.43 4.33 11.10
N ASN A 41 -4.65 4.92 9.92
CA ASN A 41 -3.93 6.08 9.40
C ASN A 41 -2.41 5.89 9.43
N ARG A 42 -1.95 4.67 9.18
CA ARG A 42 -0.52 4.34 9.07
C ARG A 42 -0.33 3.42 7.85
N PRO A 43 0.58 3.76 6.93
CA PRO A 43 0.93 2.86 5.83
C PRO A 43 1.67 1.62 6.37
N GLU A 44 1.14 0.44 6.11
CA GLU A 44 1.77 -0.84 6.45
C GLU A 44 2.28 -1.53 5.20
N LEU A 45 3.53 -2.00 5.24
CA LEU A 45 4.13 -2.76 4.14
C LEU A 45 3.63 -4.21 4.16
N ILE A 46 2.89 -4.57 3.12
CA ILE A 46 2.32 -5.91 2.93
C ILE A 46 3.01 -6.59 1.75
N THR A 47 3.60 -7.75 2.01
CA THR A 47 4.37 -8.52 1.02
C THR A 47 3.60 -9.68 0.40
N ASN A 48 2.49 -10.09 1.03
CA ASN A 48 1.63 -11.17 0.54
C ASN A 48 0.24 -11.11 1.18
N TRP A 49 -0.70 -11.90 0.63
CA TRP A 49 -2.08 -11.96 1.11
C TRP A 49 -2.20 -12.45 2.56
N SER A 50 -1.43 -13.45 2.98
CA SER A 50 -1.50 -13.97 4.36
C SER A 50 -1.12 -12.89 5.38
N GLN A 51 -0.09 -12.09 5.07
CA GLN A 51 0.29 -10.93 5.88
C GLN A 51 -0.85 -9.91 5.95
N TYR A 52 -1.50 -9.60 4.82
CA TYR A 52 -2.66 -8.71 4.82
C TYR A 52 -3.75 -9.21 5.77
N VAL A 53 -4.13 -10.49 5.68
CA VAL A 53 -5.17 -11.09 6.52
C VAL A 53 -4.78 -11.04 8.00
N ASN A 54 -3.51 -11.25 8.33
CA ASN A 54 -3.01 -11.19 9.69
C ASN A 54 -3.05 -9.77 10.27
N THR A 55 -2.66 -8.77 9.49
CA THR A 55 -2.59 -7.37 9.93
C THR A 55 -3.96 -6.71 9.95
N PHE A 56 -4.77 -6.90 8.90
CA PHE A 56 -5.99 -6.14 8.64
C PHE A 56 -7.28 -6.95 8.78
N GLY A 57 -7.19 -8.27 9.00
CA GLY A 57 -8.33 -9.14 9.22
C GLY A 57 -8.79 -9.18 10.68
N ARG A 58 -10.11 -9.14 10.87
CA ARG A 58 -10.76 -9.25 12.19
C ARG A 58 -10.75 -10.70 12.66
N LEU A 59 -10.43 -10.95 13.93
CA LEU A 59 -10.42 -12.30 14.48
C LEU A 59 -11.85 -12.76 14.81
N GLU A 60 -12.29 -13.85 14.17
CA GLU A 60 -13.60 -14.46 14.41
C GLU A 60 -13.55 -15.52 15.53
N GLU A 61 -14.71 -15.91 16.05
CA GLU A 61 -14.86 -16.87 17.17
C GLU A 61 -14.23 -18.25 16.88
N GLY A 62 -14.11 -18.64 15.61
CA GLY A 62 -13.43 -19.86 15.18
C GLY A 62 -11.91 -19.75 15.05
N GLY A 63 -11.31 -18.63 15.48
CA GLY A 63 -9.86 -18.37 15.37
C GLY A 63 -9.39 -17.98 13.97
N GLN A 64 -10.28 -17.92 12.97
CA GLN A 64 -9.98 -17.45 11.63
C GLN A 64 -10.04 -15.93 11.56
N ARG A 65 -9.18 -15.32 10.75
CA ARG A 65 -9.22 -13.88 10.48
C ARG A 65 -10.01 -13.59 9.22
N ASN A 66 -11.02 -12.73 9.34
CA ASN A 66 -11.84 -12.27 8.22
C ASN A 66 -11.35 -10.90 7.73
N PRO A 67 -10.78 -10.83 6.51
CA PRO A 67 -10.27 -9.58 5.93
C PRO A 67 -11.36 -8.70 5.29
N HIS A 68 -12.61 -9.16 5.22
CA HIS A 68 -13.65 -8.50 4.46
C HIS A 68 -14.51 -7.59 5.35
N VAL A 69 -14.78 -6.39 4.85
CA VAL A 69 -15.72 -5.44 5.46
C VAL A 69 -16.91 -5.29 4.51
N PRO A 70 -18.15 -5.53 4.98
CA PRO A 70 -19.34 -5.31 4.16
C PRO A 70 -19.38 -3.88 3.58
N GLY A 71 -19.50 -3.79 2.26
CA GLY A 71 -19.53 -2.51 1.54
C GLY A 71 -18.14 -1.95 1.19
N ALA A 72 -17.05 -2.46 1.77
CA ALA A 72 -15.69 -2.08 1.39
C ALA A 72 -15.06 -3.08 0.41
N TYR A 73 -14.11 -2.58 -0.36
CA TYR A 73 -13.43 -3.24 -1.46
C TYR A 73 -11.91 -3.26 -1.29
N LEU A 74 -11.34 -2.64 -0.24
CA LEU A 74 -9.90 -2.64 0.02
C LEU A 74 -9.30 -4.05 -0.03
N SER A 75 -9.85 -4.99 0.75
CA SER A 75 -9.31 -6.36 0.80
C SER A 75 -9.44 -7.09 -0.52
N HIS A 76 -10.53 -6.87 -1.27
CA HIS A 76 -10.70 -7.42 -2.62
C HIS A 76 -9.70 -6.83 -3.63
N ALA A 77 -9.39 -5.54 -3.52
CA ALA A 77 -8.41 -4.88 -4.37
C ALA A 77 -6.99 -5.40 -4.09
N VAL A 78 -6.59 -5.50 -2.82
CA VAL A 78 -5.29 -6.05 -2.41
C VAL A 78 -5.16 -7.51 -2.83
N TYR A 79 -6.20 -8.32 -2.66
CA TYR A 79 -6.21 -9.70 -3.15
C TYR A 79 -6.04 -9.77 -4.67
N GLY A 80 -6.79 -8.95 -5.41
CA GLY A 80 -6.70 -8.84 -6.87
C GLY A 80 -5.32 -8.40 -7.36
N TYR A 81 -4.63 -7.54 -6.61
CA TYR A 81 -3.26 -7.11 -6.88
C TYR A 81 -2.29 -8.28 -6.86
N PHE A 82 -2.25 -9.03 -5.75
CA PHE A 82 -1.38 -10.20 -5.64
C PHE A 82 -1.71 -11.28 -6.68
N LEU A 83 -3.01 -11.56 -6.91
CA LEU A 83 -3.42 -12.53 -7.92
C LEU A 83 -2.97 -12.18 -9.35
N ASN A 84 -2.87 -10.89 -9.66
CA ASN A 84 -2.53 -10.44 -11.00
C ASN A 84 -1.03 -10.25 -11.23
N GLY A 85 -0.18 -10.47 -10.22
CA GLY A 85 1.28 -10.41 -10.30
C GLY A 85 1.89 -9.21 -9.57
N GLY A 86 1.12 -8.56 -8.71
CA GLY A 86 1.63 -7.62 -7.72
C GLY A 86 2.58 -8.29 -6.73
N GLY A 87 3.65 -7.60 -6.35
CA GLY A 87 4.71 -8.12 -5.48
C GLY A 87 4.49 -7.73 -4.03
N ARG A 88 4.87 -6.51 -3.66
CA ARG A 88 4.67 -5.91 -2.34
C ARG A 88 3.89 -4.59 -2.52
N CYS A 89 3.14 -4.19 -1.50
CA CYS A 89 2.35 -2.97 -1.53
C CYS A 89 2.23 -2.34 -0.15
N TYR A 90 1.97 -1.04 -0.11
CA TYR A 90 1.54 -0.36 1.12
C TYR A 90 0.02 -0.41 1.25
N VAL A 91 -0.46 -0.57 2.48
CA VAL A 91 -1.89 -0.48 2.81
C VAL A 91 -2.08 0.51 3.94
N THR A 92 -2.91 1.52 3.70
CA THR A 92 -3.32 2.50 4.71
C THR A 92 -4.80 2.33 4.99
N ARG A 93 -5.12 1.85 6.19
CA ARG A 93 -6.51 1.82 6.70
C ARG A 93 -6.91 3.23 7.12
N VAL A 94 -7.96 3.78 6.53
CA VAL A 94 -8.50 5.10 6.87
C VAL A 94 -9.35 5.01 8.14
N ALA A 95 -9.07 5.87 9.14
CA ALA A 95 -9.98 6.09 10.25
C ALA A 95 -11.18 6.91 9.78
N VAL A 96 -12.38 6.55 10.23
CA VAL A 96 -13.44 7.54 10.32
C VAL A 96 -13.70 7.78 11.79
N PRO A 97 -13.75 9.05 12.25
CA PRO A 97 -14.09 9.35 13.63
C PRO A 97 -15.41 8.66 13.97
N ALA A 98 -15.39 7.86 15.05
CA ALA A 98 -16.58 7.17 15.52
C ALA A 98 -17.71 8.20 15.67
N ALA A 99 -18.86 7.94 15.03
CA ALA A 99 -20.03 8.74 15.33
C ALA A 99 -20.33 8.61 16.83
N ALA A 100 -20.81 9.67 17.48
CA ALA A 100 -21.04 9.72 18.94
C ALA A 100 -22.00 8.65 19.52
N ASN A 101 -22.56 7.78 18.66
CA ASN A 101 -23.48 6.70 18.97
C ASN A 101 -22.98 5.30 18.54
N GLU A 102 -21.68 5.11 18.28
CA GLU A 102 -21.15 3.78 17.93
C GLU A 102 -21.19 2.79 19.12
N GLU A 103 -21.49 1.52 18.80
CA GLU A 103 -21.45 0.42 19.77
C GLU A 103 -20.03 0.29 20.35
N LYS A 104 -19.89 0.44 21.68
CA LYS A 104 -18.62 0.17 22.35
C LYS A 104 -18.34 -1.33 22.34
N ALA A 105 -17.07 -1.72 22.23
CA ALA A 105 -16.68 -3.11 22.37
C ALA A 105 -17.20 -3.67 23.72
N ALA A 106 -17.82 -4.84 23.66
CA ALA A 106 -18.40 -5.48 24.83
C ALA A 106 -17.28 -5.91 25.80
N PRO A 107 -17.47 -5.74 27.12
CA PRO A 107 -16.49 -6.24 28.08
C PRO A 107 -16.44 -7.76 28.06
N ILE A 108 -15.26 -8.31 28.35
CA ILE A 108 -15.05 -9.76 28.45
C ILE A 108 -14.86 -10.19 29.89
N GLN A 109 -15.26 -11.42 30.19
CA GLN A 109 -15.04 -12.05 31.48
C GLN A 109 -13.71 -12.81 31.48
N LEU A 110 -12.88 -12.55 32.47
CA LEU A 110 -11.78 -13.43 32.85
C LEU A 110 -12.31 -14.43 33.89
N PRO A 111 -12.40 -15.74 33.58
CA PRO A 111 -12.85 -16.75 34.52
C PRO A 111 -11.83 -16.98 35.63
N SER A 112 -12.30 -17.48 36.77
CA SER A 112 -11.44 -17.86 37.89
C SER A 112 -10.86 -19.25 37.70
N ARG A 113 -9.72 -19.50 38.35
CA ARG A 113 -9.07 -20.82 38.38
C ARG A 113 -9.97 -21.92 38.95
N SER A 114 -10.91 -21.55 39.82
CA SER A 114 -11.87 -22.50 40.38
C SER A 114 -12.94 -22.96 39.39
N SER A 115 -13.36 -22.11 38.44
CA SER A 115 -14.39 -22.47 37.45
C SER A 115 -14.52 -21.44 36.33
N LYS A 116 -14.72 -21.93 35.10
CA LYS A 116 -15.06 -21.11 33.92
C LYS A 116 -16.36 -20.31 34.08
N ALA A 117 -17.26 -20.76 34.95
CA ALA A 117 -18.53 -20.08 35.21
C ALA A 117 -18.41 -18.90 36.20
N VAL A 118 -17.31 -18.82 36.95
CA VAL A 118 -17.12 -17.79 37.99
C VAL A 118 -16.16 -16.72 37.47
N PRO A 119 -16.54 -15.43 37.44
CA PRO A 119 -15.65 -14.36 37.01
C PRO A 119 -14.64 -13.99 38.10
N SER A 120 -13.38 -13.79 37.68
CA SER A 120 -12.36 -13.06 38.44
C SER A 120 -12.42 -11.56 38.15
N PHE A 121 -12.44 -11.22 36.86
CA PHE A 121 -12.46 -9.83 36.39
C PHE A 121 -13.38 -9.65 35.20
N MET A 122 -13.89 -8.43 35.05
CA MET A 122 -14.44 -7.91 33.81
C MET A 122 -13.41 -6.95 33.20
N VAL A 123 -13.03 -7.22 31.95
CA VAL A 123 -12.14 -6.34 31.18
C VAL A 123 -13.00 -5.49 30.26
N HIS A 124 -12.97 -4.18 30.49
CA HIS A 124 -13.62 -3.19 29.64
C HIS A 124 -12.59 -2.56 28.70
N PRO A 125 -12.92 -2.34 27.42
CA PRO A 125 -12.06 -1.55 26.54
C PRO A 125 -12.12 -0.08 26.93
N LYS A 126 -11.02 0.64 26.78
CA LYS A 126 -11.04 2.12 26.75
C LYS A 126 -11.48 2.59 25.36
N ASP A 127 -12.00 3.82 25.28
CA ASP A 127 -12.59 4.41 24.05
C ASP A 127 -11.60 4.53 22.86
N THR A 128 -10.32 4.21 23.09
CA THR A 128 -9.23 4.12 22.10
C THR A 128 -9.17 2.79 21.35
N ALA A 129 -9.96 1.77 21.76
CA ALA A 129 -9.88 0.40 21.24
C ALA A 129 -10.58 0.24 19.87
N ASN A 130 -9.86 0.53 18.78
CA ASN A 130 -10.32 0.35 17.39
C ASN A 130 -9.87 -0.99 16.75
N GLN A 131 -9.29 -1.88 17.55
CA GLN A 131 -8.78 -3.20 17.16
C GLN A 131 -9.07 -4.22 18.27
N ASP A 132 -8.98 -5.51 17.95
CA ASP A 132 -9.12 -6.58 18.94
C ASP A 132 -7.96 -6.50 19.95
N ILE A 133 -8.26 -6.62 21.24
CA ILE A 133 -7.27 -6.62 22.32
C ILE A 133 -7.12 -8.05 22.83
N GLN A 134 -5.89 -8.56 22.81
CA GLN A 134 -5.56 -9.85 23.41
C GLN A 134 -5.09 -9.64 24.85
N VAL A 135 -5.71 -10.33 25.79
CA VAL A 135 -5.33 -10.37 27.19
C VAL A 135 -4.82 -11.77 27.51
N GLU A 136 -3.53 -11.89 27.76
CA GLU A 136 -2.90 -13.13 28.22
C GLU A 136 -2.77 -13.10 29.75
N ILE A 137 -3.24 -14.14 30.40
CA ILE A 137 -2.98 -14.42 31.82
C ILE A 137 -1.96 -15.54 31.90
N ALA A 138 -0.79 -15.23 32.44
CA ALA A 138 0.32 -16.15 32.62
C ALA A 138 0.62 -16.38 34.12
N PRO A 139 1.32 -17.48 34.47
CA PRO A 139 1.88 -17.65 35.81
C PRO A 139 2.78 -16.47 36.23
N PRO A 140 3.00 -16.26 37.55
CA PRO A 140 3.87 -15.19 38.02
C PRO A 140 5.31 -15.37 37.52
N SER A 141 6.01 -14.27 37.23
CA SER A 141 7.41 -14.31 36.78
C SER A 141 8.33 -14.70 37.95
N LYS A 142 9.43 -15.42 37.68
CA LYS A 142 10.37 -15.91 38.71
C LYS A 142 11.29 -14.82 39.31
N ALA A 143 10.79 -13.60 39.50
CA ALA A 143 11.56 -12.51 40.11
C ALA A 143 10.71 -11.79 41.17
N LEU A 144 10.75 -12.31 42.40
CA LEU A 144 10.38 -11.53 43.59
C LEU A 144 11.68 -11.28 44.38
N PRO A 145 12.06 -10.01 44.66
CA PRO A 145 13.07 -9.75 45.68
C PRO A 145 12.53 -10.21 47.05
N PRO A 146 13.38 -10.73 47.94
CA PRO A 146 12.95 -11.16 49.26
C PRO A 146 12.31 -9.99 50.01
N VAL A 147 11.15 -10.24 50.62
CA VAL A 147 10.50 -9.29 51.53
C VAL A 147 11.32 -9.27 52.82
N GLU A 148 11.85 -8.11 53.21
CA GLU A 148 12.47 -7.95 54.53
C GLU A 148 11.41 -8.14 55.62
N GLY A 149 11.48 -9.27 56.34
CA GLY A 149 10.74 -9.45 57.59
C GLY A 149 10.02 -10.79 57.81
N GLU A 150 9.98 -11.71 56.84
CA GLU A 150 9.32 -13.01 57.05
C GLU A 150 10.30 -14.19 57.01
N GLN A 151 10.06 -15.12 57.93
CA GLN A 151 10.92 -16.27 58.23
C GLN A 151 11.13 -17.19 57.02
N LYS A 152 12.34 -17.76 56.96
CA LYS A 152 12.74 -18.87 56.09
C LYS A 152 11.86 -20.10 56.39
N ASP A 153 10.71 -20.21 55.73
CA ASP A 153 10.01 -21.48 55.47
C ASP A 153 8.84 -21.22 54.50
N ALA A 154 9.12 -21.22 53.19
CA ALA A 154 8.25 -21.65 52.09
C ALA A 154 8.74 -21.09 50.74
N GLU A 155 9.50 -21.89 49.98
CA GLU A 155 9.59 -21.76 48.52
C GLU A 155 8.27 -22.18 47.86
N GLN A 156 7.16 -21.52 48.19
CA GLN A 156 5.92 -21.67 47.44
C GLN A 156 5.59 -20.33 46.79
N PRO A 157 5.49 -20.26 45.44
CA PRO A 157 5.03 -19.05 44.80
C PRO A 157 3.66 -18.70 45.38
N ILE A 158 3.48 -17.44 45.79
CA ILE A 158 2.20 -16.95 46.32
C ILE A 158 1.15 -17.25 45.24
N GLN A 159 0.30 -18.24 45.49
CA GLN A 159 -0.52 -18.87 44.45
C GLN A 159 -1.53 -17.90 43.83
N GLU A 160 -1.79 -16.76 44.47
CA GLU A 160 -2.69 -15.71 43.99
C GLU A 160 -2.05 -14.74 42.97
N LEU A 161 -0.73 -14.77 42.79
CA LEU A 161 -0.03 -13.91 41.83
C LEU A 161 -0.18 -14.44 40.39
N PHE A 162 -0.21 -13.49 39.45
CA PHE A 162 -0.21 -13.76 38.02
C PHE A 162 0.42 -12.61 37.25
N THR A 163 0.78 -12.87 36.01
CA THR A 163 1.22 -11.84 35.05
C THR A 163 0.12 -11.64 34.02
N MET A 164 -0.25 -10.38 33.77
CA MET A 164 -1.20 -10.02 32.73
C MET A 164 -0.46 -9.29 31.61
N ARG A 165 -0.56 -9.80 30.37
CA ARG A 165 -0.08 -9.09 29.18
C ARG A 165 -1.27 -8.67 28.34
N VAL A 166 -1.30 -7.39 27.96
CA VAL A 166 -2.34 -6.81 27.12
C VAL A 166 -1.69 -6.36 25.83
N HIS A 167 -2.19 -6.85 24.71
CA HIS A 167 -1.60 -6.59 23.40
C HIS A 167 -2.66 -6.11 22.41
N MET A 168 -2.37 -5.00 21.73
CA MET A 168 -3.19 -4.44 20.65
C MET A 168 -2.30 -3.82 19.56
N GLY A 169 -2.20 -4.47 18.41
CA GLY A 169 -1.31 -4.02 17.33
C GLY A 169 0.16 -4.10 17.73
N ASP A 170 0.86 -2.97 17.77
CA ASP A 170 2.27 -2.86 18.24
C ASP A 170 2.35 -2.48 19.73
N VAL A 171 1.22 -2.21 20.38
CA VAL A 171 1.18 -1.77 21.78
C VAL A 171 1.11 -2.99 22.69
N GLU A 172 2.14 -3.18 23.51
CA GLU A 172 2.22 -4.22 24.54
C GLU A 172 2.29 -3.59 25.94
N GLU A 173 1.39 -3.99 26.83
CA GLU A 173 1.38 -3.61 28.24
C GLU A 173 1.55 -4.87 29.10
N VAL A 174 2.62 -4.92 29.90
CA VAL A 174 2.93 -6.07 30.76
C VAL A 174 2.80 -5.69 32.23
N TYR A 175 1.97 -6.43 32.95
CA TYR A 175 1.70 -6.27 34.38
C TYR A 175 2.16 -7.52 35.12
N GLU A 176 3.42 -7.53 35.56
CA GLU A 176 4.01 -8.67 36.26
C GLU A 176 3.59 -8.74 37.73
N ASN A 177 3.36 -9.97 38.19
CA ASN A 177 3.16 -10.31 39.61
C ASN A 177 2.08 -9.46 40.29
N VAL A 178 0.93 -9.31 39.64
CA VAL A 178 -0.26 -8.64 40.18
C VAL A 178 -1.19 -9.63 40.90
N SER A 179 -2.05 -9.12 41.79
CA SER A 179 -2.95 -9.94 42.63
C SER A 179 -4.38 -9.36 42.76
N LEU A 180 -5.28 -10.14 43.39
CA LEU A 180 -6.61 -9.70 43.84
C LEU A 180 -6.63 -9.10 45.27
N GLY A 181 -5.52 -9.18 46.02
CA GLY A 181 -5.32 -8.76 47.44
C GLY A 181 -3.92 -9.18 47.90
N LYS A 182 -3.28 -8.79 49.03
CA LYS A 182 -3.56 -8.07 50.30
C LYS A 182 -2.68 -6.79 50.40
N GLN A 183 -2.62 -6.14 51.57
CA GLN A 183 -1.68 -5.04 51.87
C GLN A 183 -0.22 -5.51 51.62
N GLY A 184 0.51 -4.84 50.71
CA GLY A 184 1.89 -5.19 50.33
C GLY A 184 2.07 -5.80 48.92
N THR A 185 1.00 -6.22 48.24
CA THR A 185 1.04 -6.72 46.84
C THR A 185 0.55 -5.67 45.84
N LYS A 186 1.06 -5.69 44.59
CA LYS A 186 0.54 -4.86 43.50
C LYS A 186 -0.85 -5.35 43.05
N LYS A 187 -1.90 -4.59 43.40
CA LYS A 187 -3.26 -4.95 43.02
C LYS A 187 -3.49 -4.76 41.52
N ALA A 188 -4.06 -5.77 40.86
CA ALA A 188 -4.29 -5.74 39.42
C ALA A 188 -5.20 -4.58 38.99
N VAL A 189 -6.33 -4.37 39.67
CA VAL A 189 -7.30 -3.31 39.32
C VAL A 189 -6.69 -1.91 39.40
N GLU A 190 -5.95 -1.61 40.48
CA GLU A 190 -5.34 -0.30 40.68
C GLU A 190 -4.22 -0.07 39.66
N THR A 191 -3.33 -1.04 39.48
CA THR A 191 -2.19 -0.96 38.55
C THR A 191 -2.65 -0.78 37.10
N VAL A 192 -3.55 -1.65 36.62
CA VAL A 192 -4.05 -1.63 35.23
C VAL A 192 -4.85 -0.35 34.98
N ASN A 193 -5.75 0.04 35.87
CA ASN A 193 -6.60 1.22 35.61
C ASN A 193 -5.82 2.54 35.62
N GLN A 194 -4.72 2.63 36.38
CA GLN A 194 -3.86 3.82 36.42
C GLN A 194 -2.93 3.94 35.21
N THR A 195 -2.47 2.81 34.64
CA THR A 195 -1.37 2.81 33.66
C THR A 195 -1.76 2.34 32.27
N SER A 196 -2.78 1.49 32.14
CA SER A 196 -3.23 0.97 30.84
C SER A 196 -3.82 2.09 29.98
N GLN A 197 -3.44 2.13 28.72
CA GLN A 197 -4.06 2.95 27.68
C GLN A 197 -5.17 2.19 26.93
N LEU A 198 -5.21 0.86 27.08
CA LEU A 198 -6.04 -0.04 26.28
C LEU A 198 -7.31 -0.51 27.01
N ILE A 199 -7.19 -0.85 28.29
CA ILE A 199 -8.26 -1.49 29.05
C ILE A 199 -8.53 -0.85 30.40
N ARG A 200 -9.70 -1.15 30.94
CA ARG A 200 -10.09 -0.91 32.33
C ARG A 200 -10.53 -2.23 32.94
N LEU A 201 -9.96 -2.59 34.07
CA LEU A 201 -10.25 -3.79 34.81
C LEU A 201 -11.26 -3.51 35.94
N VAL A 202 -12.25 -4.38 36.10
CA VAL A 202 -13.19 -4.37 37.23
C VAL A 202 -13.15 -5.75 37.89
N GLU A 203 -12.88 -5.80 39.19
CA GLU A 203 -12.94 -7.06 39.95
C GLU A 203 -14.39 -7.53 40.08
N ALA A 204 -14.60 -8.83 39.83
CA ALA A 204 -15.90 -9.43 40.00
C ALA A 204 -16.10 -9.92 41.45
N LYS A 205 -17.32 -9.73 41.97
CA LYS A 205 -17.70 -10.24 43.29
C LYS A 205 -17.90 -11.74 43.21
N SER A 206 -17.02 -12.51 43.86
CA SER A 206 -17.07 -13.97 43.92
C SER A 206 -16.67 -14.48 45.31
N THR A 207 -17.20 -15.63 45.69
CA THR A 207 -16.90 -16.33 46.95
C THR A 207 -15.74 -17.30 46.77
N GLY A 208 -14.84 -17.41 47.76
CA GLY A 208 -13.69 -18.32 47.73
C GLY A 208 -12.42 -17.65 48.24
N THR A 209 -11.34 -18.42 48.33
CA THR A 209 -10.00 -17.92 48.66
C THR A 209 -9.45 -17.03 47.54
N LEU A 210 -8.48 -16.16 47.84
CA LEU A 210 -7.84 -15.31 46.81
C LEU A 210 -7.18 -16.13 45.69
N ALA A 211 -6.62 -17.31 46.02
CA ALA A 211 -6.03 -18.23 45.05
C ALA A 211 -7.07 -18.86 44.12
N GLU A 212 -8.24 -19.24 44.62
CA GLU A 212 -9.35 -19.77 43.81
C GLU A 212 -9.98 -18.71 42.91
N ARG A 213 -10.00 -17.46 43.38
CA ARG A 213 -10.52 -16.29 42.67
C ARG A 213 -9.51 -15.70 41.68
N ALA A 214 -8.26 -16.15 41.67
CA ALA A 214 -7.27 -15.74 40.66
C ALA A 214 -7.73 -16.12 39.25
N PRO A 215 -7.41 -15.32 38.22
CA PRO A 215 -7.84 -15.61 36.85
C PRO A 215 -7.19 -16.92 36.34
N GLU A 216 -7.96 -17.68 35.56
CA GLU A 216 -7.49 -18.87 34.85
C GLU A 216 -6.40 -18.46 33.84
N VAL A 217 -5.31 -19.22 33.79
CA VAL A 217 -4.22 -19.01 32.83
C VAL A 217 -4.76 -19.29 31.42
N GLY A 218 -4.55 -18.35 30.51
CA GLY A 218 -5.12 -18.46 29.17
C GLY A 218 -5.07 -17.16 28.39
N ASN A 219 -5.57 -17.23 27.17
CA ASN A 219 -5.70 -16.11 26.25
C ASN A 219 -7.17 -15.73 26.10
N TYR A 220 -7.46 -14.45 26.28
CA TYR A 220 -8.81 -13.91 26.24
C TYR A 220 -8.86 -12.77 25.24
N LEU A 221 -9.85 -12.79 24.35
CA LEU A 221 -9.96 -11.85 23.24
C LEU A 221 -11.11 -10.88 23.47
N LEU A 222 -10.79 -9.59 23.59
CA LEU A 222 -11.77 -8.52 23.59
C LEU A 222 -11.94 -8.03 22.15
N LYS A 223 -13.13 -8.26 21.58
CA LYS A 223 -13.43 -7.93 20.18
C LYS A 223 -13.77 -6.46 20.01
N ALA A 224 -13.15 -5.78 19.05
CA ALA A 224 -13.60 -4.47 18.61
C ALA A 224 -15.05 -4.56 18.07
N PRO A 225 -15.86 -3.50 18.16
CA PRO A 225 -17.19 -3.51 17.57
C PRO A 225 -17.11 -3.81 16.06
N PRO A 226 -18.00 -4.66 15.50
CA PRO A 226 -18.02 -4.92 14.07
C PRO A 226 -18.43 -3.66 13.31
N MET A 227 -17.68 -3.34 12.26
CA MET A 227 -18.08 -2.31 11.31
C MET A 227 -19.26 -2.86 10.49
N THR A 228 -20.48 -2.56 10.96
CA THR A 228 -21.73 -3.06 10.39
C THR A 228 -22.23 -2.19 9.22
N LYS A 229 -21.75 -0.95 9.13
CA LYS A 229 -21.99 -0.02 8.02
C LYS A 229 -20.72 0.75 7.70
N LEU A 230 -20.54 1.09 6.42
CA LEU A 230 -19.51 2.05 6.05
C LEU A 230 -19.81 3.40 6.71
N PRO A 231 -18.82 4.01 7.38
CA PRO A 231 -18.99 5.32 7.98
C PRO A 231 -19.16 6.40 6.89
N GLN A 232 -19.85 7.51 7.22
CA GLN A 232 -19.95 8.63 6.27
C GLN A 232 -18.59 9.30 6.09
N VAL A 233 -18.04 9.18 4.89
CA VAL A 233 -16.72 9.74 4.53
C VAL A 233 -16.86 11.03 3.75
N GLN A 234 -16.00 11.99 4.08
CA GLN A 234 -15.76 13.19 3.28
C GLN A 234 -14.41 13.07 2.56
N SER A 235 -14.22 13.78 1.44
CA SER A 235 -12.98 13.73 0.65
C SER A 235 -11.71 13.96 1.48
N ARG A 236 -11.78 14.83 2.50
CA ARG A 236 -10.67 15.11 3.44
C ARG A 236 -10.16 13.87 4.19
N HIS A 237 -11.00 12.86 4.42
CA HIS A 237 -10.59 11.64 5.13
C HIS A 237 -9.69 10.74 4.25
N PHE A 238 -9.76 10.88 2.92
CA PHE A 238 -8.86 10.19 2.01
C PHE A 238 -7.60 11.00 1.70
N GLN A 239 -7.67 12.33 1.75
CA GLN A 239 -6.50 13.20 1.62
C GLN A 239 -5.54 12.97 2.79
N GLY A 240 -6.01 13.11 4.03
CA GLY A 240 -5.18 12.96 5.22
C GLY A 240 -4.25 14.15 5.46
N ASP A 241 -3.16 13.91 6.21
CA ASP A 241 -2.20 14.91 6.67
C ASP A 241 -0.78 14.30 6.80
N VAL A 242 0.24 15.06 6.40
CA VAL A 242 1.66 14.64 6.41
C VAL A 242 2.19 14.43 7.83
N ALA A 243 1.89 15.36 8.75
CA ALA A 243 2.36 15.30 10.13
C ALA A 243 1.69 14.16 10.90
N GLU A 244 0.40 13.91 10.65
CA GLU A 244 -0.34 12.78 11.22
C GLU A 244 -0.13 11.46 10.46
N ARG A 245 0.61 11.48 9.34
CA ARG A 245 0.86 10.34 8.43
C ARG A 245 -0.41 9.63 7.97
N SER A 246 -1.48 10.37 7.77
CA SER A 246 -2.81 9.83 7.49
C SER A 246 -3.17 9.94 6.00
N GLY A 247 -4.15 9.14 5.56
CA GLY A 247 -4.70 9.21 4.20
C GLY A 247 -3.65 9.01 3.09
N LEU A 248 -3.79 9.80 2.03
CA LEU A 248 -2.89 9.87 0.88
C LEU A 248 -1.58 10.57 1.23
N GLU A 249 -1.63 11.66 1.99
CA GLU A 249 -0.45 12.44 2.40
C GLU A 249 0.52 11.61 3.26
N GLY A 250 0.01 10.64 4.03
CA GLY A 250 0.83 9.70 4.79
C GLY A 250 1.71 8.78 3.94
N LEU A 251 1.47 8.68 2.62
CA LEU A 251 2.30 7.92 1.70
C LEU A 251 3.60 8.64 1.31
N GLU A 252 3.83 9.88 1.75
CA GLU A 252 5.09 10.60 1.52
C GLU A 252 6.31 9.80 2.03
N VAL A 253 6.14 9.05 3.12
CA VAL A 253 7.19 8.18 3.69
C VAL A 253 7.51 6.97 2.79
N ALA A 254 6.63 6.66 1.84
CA ALA A 254 6.75 5.54 0.92
C ALA A 254 7.21 6.03 -0.47
N GLU A 255 8.45 6.51 -0.54
CA GLU A 255 9.05 7.12 -1.74
C GLU A 255 9.11 6.19 -2.97
N ASP A 256 8.99 4.87 -2.78
CA ASP A 256 8.98 3.88 -3.86
C ASP A 256 7.58 3.62 -4.44
N VAL A 257 6.51 4.25 -3.92
CA VAL A 257 5.14 4.10 -4.43
C VAL A 257 5.01 4.66 -5.84
N THR A 258 4.56 3.81 -6.76
CA THR A 258 4.39 4.14 -8.19
C THR A 258 2.92 4.22 -8.63
N MET A 259 2.01 3.71 -7.80
CA MET A 259 0.58 3.63 -8.07
C MET A 259 -0.21 3.78 -6.78
N VAL A 260 -1.27 4.59 -6.79
CA VAL A 260 -2.20 4.69 -5.67
C VAL A 260 -3.57 4.17 -6.09
N CYS A 261 -4.16 3.33 -5.25
CA CYS A 261 -5.49 2.77 -5.43
C CYS A 261 -6.37 3.11 -4.23
N CYS A 262 -7.48 3.81 -4.47
CA CYS A 262 -8.50 4.12 -3.47
C CYS A 262 -9.82 3.38 -3.80
N PRO A 263 -9.89 2.04 -3.62
CA PRO A 263 -11.03 1.24 -4.07
C PRO A 263 -12.35 1.62 -3.40
N ASP A 264 -12.30 2.16 -2.18
CA ASP A 264 -13.48 2.48 -1.37
C ASP A 264 -14.05 3.87 -1.64
N LEU A 265 -13.34 4.72 -2.40
CA LEU A 265 -13.87 6.01 -2.84
C LEU A 265 -15.19 5.83 -3.61
N MET A 266 -15.28 4.76 -4.41
CA MET A 266 -16.50 4.43 -5.15
C MET A 266 -17.57 3.72 -4.31
N ALA A 267 -17.19 3.10 -3.18
CA ALA A 267 -18.14 2.55 -2.21
C ALA A 267 -18.90 3.69 -1.51
N ALA A 268 -18.17 4.73 -1.10
CA ALA A 268 -18.74 5.94 -0.53
C ALA A 268 -19.73 6.61 -1.52
N TYR A 269 -19.38 6.62 -2.81
CA TYR A 269 -20.28 7.08 -3.87
C TYR A 269 -21.56 6.23 -3.97
N GLN A 270 -21.43 4.89 -4.05
CA GLN A 270 -22.58 3.98 -4.18
C GLN A 270 -23.56 4.03 -2.98
N ALA A 271 -23.04 4.33 -1.79
CA ALA A 271 -23.81 4.52 -0.56
C ALA A 271 -24.67 5.79 -0.55
N GLY A 272 -24.62 6.61 -1.61
CA GLY A 272 -25.43 7.83 -1.73
C GLY A 272 -24.83 9.05 -1.01
N ALA A 273 -23.55 8.98 -0.63
CA ALA A 273 -22.82 10.15 -0.14
C ALA A 273 -22.33 11.08 -1.28
N LEU A 274 -22.50 10.66 -2.54
CA LEU A 274 -22.29 11.42 -3.77
C LEU A 274 -23.47 11.10 -4.73
N ASP A 275 -24.00 12.11 -5.43
CA ASP A 275 -25.25 12.03 -6.23
C ASP A 275 -25.18 11.05 -7.42
N ARG A 276 -26.31 10.40 -7.76
CA ARG A 276 -26.48 9.14 -8.51
C ARG A 276 -26.68 9.22 -10.03
N ASP A 277 -26.92 10.38 -10.65
CA ASP A 277 -27.38 10.44 -12.05
C ASP A 277 -26.28 10.71 -13.12
N GLY A 278 -25.06 10.15 -13.00
CA GLY A 278 -23.95 10.58 -13.87
C GLY A 278 -22.75 9.68 -14.23
N VAL A 279 -22.70 8.37 -13.93
CA VAL A 279 -21.39 7.66 -13.90
C VAL A 279 -20.88 7.04 -15.23
N LYS A 280 -21.21 7.56 -16.42
CA LYS A 280 -20.54 7.05 -17.65
C LYS A 280 -19.98 8.11 -18.59
N LYS A 281 -20.41 9.37 -18.45
CA LYS A 281 -19.99 10.50 -19.29
C LYS A 281 -20.00 11.81 -18.51
N ARG A 282 -21.05 12.03 -17.72
CA ARG A 282 -21.23 13.20 -16.85
C ARG A 282 -20.12 13.33 -15.78
N TRP A 283 -19.69 12.25 -15.14
CA TRP A 283 -18.60 12.31 -14.16
C TRP A 283 -17.29 12.88 -14.74
N ARG A 284 -16.92 12.43 -15.96
CA ARG A 284 -15.71 12.88 -16.66
C ARG A 284 -15.87 14.30 -17.21
N GLU A 285 -16.98 14.59 -17.87
CA GLU A 285 -17.17 15.83 -18.63
C GLU A 285 -17.81 16.98 -17.83
N GLN A 286 -18.54 16.69 -16.74
CA GLN A 286 -19.37 17.68 -16.04
C GLN A 286 -19.12 17.76 -14.51
N GLU A 287 -18.73 16.66 -13.84
CA GLU A 287 -18.62 16.67 -12.36
C GLU A 287 -17.21 16.94 -11.85
N THR A 288 -16.17 16.43 -12.53
CA THR A 288 -14.79 16.55 -12.03
C THR A 288 -13.78 17.13 -13.02
N ASN A 289 -13.99 16.94 -14.33
CA ASN A 289 -13.10 17.42 -15.41
C ASN A 289 -11.59 17.22 -15.15
N TYR A 290 -11.20 16.10 -14.52
CA TYR A 290 -9.81 15.83 -14.14
C TYR A 290 -8.88 15.60 -15.34
N ASP A 291 -8.34 16.63 -15.97
CA ASP A 291 -7.31 16.46 -16.98
C ASP A 291 -5.96 16.16 -16.32
N SER A 292 -5.55 14.89 -16.34
CA SER A 292 -4.27 14.49 -15.76
C SER A 292 -3.63 13.34 -16.52
N LYS A 293 -2.36 13.52 -16.86
CA LYS A 293 -1.47 12.48 -17.39
C LYS A 293 -1.14 11.39 -16.37
N TYR A 294 -1.37 11.64 -15.08
CA TYR A 294 -1.06 10.71 -14.00
C TYR A 294 -2.28 9.91 -13.51
N ALA A 295 -3.45 10.10 -14.14
CA ALA A 295 -4.67 9.41 -13.77
C ALA A 295 -5.16 8.48 -14.89
N VAL A 296 -5.79 7.37 -14.49
CA VAL A 296 -6.36 6.36 -15.38
C VAL A 296 -7.73 5.93 -14.86
N LEU A 297 -8.65 5.66 -15.78
CA LEU A 297 -9.98 5.16 -15.45
C LEU A 297 -10.23 3.83 -16.15
N TYR A 298 -10.73 2.86 -15.40
CA TYR A 298 -11.09 1.53 -15.88
C TYR A 298 -12.56 1.27 -15.64
N TYR A 299 -13.23 0.76 -16.67
CA TYR A 299 -14.66 0.49 -16.65
C TYR A 299 -14.97 -0.75 -17.50
N PRO A 300 -15.94 -1.59 -17.13
CA PRO A 300 -16.76 -1.56 -15.92
C PRO A 300 -16.07 -2.22 -14.73
N TRP A 301 -16.80 -2.26 -13.61
CA TRP A 301 -16.50 -3.17 -12.51
C TRP A 301 -16.51 -4.63 -12.97
N ILE A 302 -15.90 -5.48 -12.16
CA ILE A 302 -15.77 -6.91 -12.44
C ILE A 302 -16.45 -7.73 -11.35
N LYS A 303 -16.86 -8.96 -11.69
CA LYS A 303 -17.33 -9.94 -10.72
C LYS A 303 -16.22 -10.93 -10.39
N VAL A 304 -16.05 -11.20 -9.10
CA VAL A 304 -15.09 -12.16 -8.56
C VAL A 304 -15.82 -13.22 -7.73
N ALA A 305 -15.17 -14.36 -7.49
CA ALA A 305 -15.70 -15.40 -6.62
C ALA A 305 -15.70 -14.91 -5.16
N GLY A 306 -16.83 -15.11 -4.46
CA GLY A 306 -16.95 -14.94 -3.00
C GLY A 306 -17.43 -16.24 -2.34
N ASN A 307 -17.73 -16.16 -1.03
CA ASN A 307 -18.23 -17.30 -0.25
C ASN A 307 -19.65 -17.72 -0.71
N GLY A 308 -19.73 -18.53 -1.76
CA GLY A 308 -20.98 -19.05 -2.32
C GLY A 308 -21.77 -18.09 -3.23
N ARG A 309 -21.27 -16.87 -3.46
CA ARG A 309 -21.88 -15.88 -4.39
C ARG A 309 -20.84 -15.05 -5.12
N SER A 310 -21.17 -14.58 -6.32
CA SER A 310 -20.34 -13.60 -7.04
C SER A 310 -20.42 -12.23 -6.38
N LEU A 311 -19.27 -11.58 -6.20
CA LEU A 311 -19.16 -10.24 -5.66
C LEU A 311 -18.73 -9.27 -6.74
N MET A 312 -19.33 -8.08 -6.78
CA MET A 312 -18.95 -7.01 -7.69
C MET A 312 -17.88 -6.16 -7.02
N VAL A 313 -16.74 -5.94 -7.67
CA VAL A 313 -15.62 -5.19 -7.12
C VAL A 313 -15.04 -4.21 -8.15
N PRO A 314 -14.50 -3.06 -7.72
CA PRO A 314 -13.76 -2.17 -8.61
C PRO A 314 -12.49 -2.87 -9.12
N PRO A 315 -12.08 -2.63 -10.38
CA PRO A 315 -10.94 -3.34 -10.98
C PRO A 315 -9.58 -2.76 -10.57
N SER A 316 -9.52 -1.67 -9.80
CA SER A 316 -8.29 -0.90 -9.51
C SER A 316 -7.15 -1.77 -8.98
N GLY A 317 -7.41 -2.63 -7.99
CA GLY A 317 -6.38 -3.54 -7.47
C GLY A 317 -5.93 -4.60 -8.46
N HIS A 318 -6.84 -5.15 -9.26
CA HIS A 318 -6.51 -6.08 -10.33
C HIS A 318 -5.64 -5.40 -11.39
N MET A 319 -5.97 -4.16 -11.73
CA MET A 319 -5.21 -3.37 -12.70
C MET A 319 -3.80 -3.02 -12.20
N ALA A 320 -3.65 -2.64 -10.94
CA ALA A 320 -2.33 -2.42 -10.34
C ALA A 320 -1.47 -3.71 -10.38
N GLY A 321 -2.09 -4.87 -10.15
CA GLY A 321 -1.41 -6.16 -10.26
C GLY A 321 -1.02 -6.49 -11.71
N ILE A 322 -1.88 -6.17 -12.67
CA ILE A 322 -1.59 -6.32 -14.10
C ILE A 322 -0.42 -5.41 -14.51
N TYR A 323 -0.35 -4.18 -14.01
CA TYR A 323 0.78 -3.28 -14.28
C TYR A 323 2.08 -3.89 -13.77
N ALA A 324 2.07 -4.42 -12.53
CA ALA A 324 3.23 -5.08 -11.96
C ALA A 324 3.68 -6.28 -12.81
N ARG A 325 2.75 -7.17 -13.16
CA ARG A 325 3.04 -8.32 -14.02
C ARG A 325 3.56 -7.91 -15.39
N ASN A 326 2.90 -6.95 -16.01
CA ASN A 326 3.24 -6.45 -17.33
C ASN A 326 4.67 -5.92 -17.38
N ASP A 327 5.05 -5.16 -16.37
CA ASP A 327 6.39 -4.58 -16.28
C ASP A 327 7.45 -5.64 -16.05
N ASN A 328 7.18 -6.60 -15.16
CA ASN A 328 8.11 -7.70 -14.89
C ASN A 328 8.30 -8.61 -16.11
N GLU A 329 7.24 -8.85 -16.90
CA GLU A 329 7.29 -9.77 -18.04
C GLU A 329 7.77 -9.09 -19.34
N ARG A 330 7.50 -7.79 -19.52
CA ARG A 330 7.62 -7.09 -20.81
C ARG A 330 8.23 -5.70 -20.72
N GLY A 331 8.50 -5.19 -19.52
CA GLY A 331 8.98 -3.84 -19.29
C GLY A 331 7.88 -2.77 -19.27
N VAL A 332 8.15 -1.68 -18.56
CA VAL A 332 7.22 -0.55 -18.33
C VAL A 332 6.75 0.14 -19.62
N HIS A 333 7.55 0.04 -20.69
CA HIS A 333 7.29 0.62 -22.00
C HIS A 333 6.16 -0.09 -22.76
N LYS A 334 5.79 -1.32 -22.39
CA LYS A 334 4.69 -2.06 -23.01
C LYS A 334 3.35 -1.68 -22.36
N ALA A 335 2.35 -1.35 -23.18
CA ALA A 335 1.01 -1.00 -22.71
C ALA A 335 0.36 -2.14 -21.91
N PRO A 336 -0.15 -1.89 -20.68
CA PRO A 336 -0.82 -2.88 -19.83
C PRO A 336 -2.27 -3.15 -20.29
N ALA A 337 -2.46 -3.34 -21.59
CA ALA A 337 -3.71 -3.69 -22.24
C ALA A 337 -3.58 -5.03 -22.97
N ASN A 338 -4.71 -5.57 -23.43
CA ASN A 338 -4.82 -6.92 -23.96
C ASN A 338 -4.40 -8.00 -22.93
N GLU A 339 -4.45 -7.67 -21.65
CA GLU A 339 -4.07 -8.53 -20.53
C GLU A 339 -5.28 -9.27 -19.97
N VAL A 340 -5.10 -10.53 -19.58
CA VAL A 340 -6.13 -11.30 -18.87
C VAL A 340 -6.19 -10.87 -17.42
N ILE A 341 -7.41 -10.71 -16.91
CA ILE A 341 -7.67 -10.35 -15.51
C ILE A 341 -7.83 -11.64 -14.70
N ARG A 342 -6.79 -12.04 -13.96
CA ARG A 342 -6.80 -13.25 -13.12
C ARG A 342 -7.74 -13.05 -11.93
N GLY A 343 -8.52 -14.07 -11.60
CA GLY A 343 -9.51 -14.05 -10.51
C GLY A 343 -10.84 -13.37 -10.86
N ALA A 344 -10.92 -12.66 -11.99
CA ALA A 344 -12.16 -12.08 -12.48
C ALA A 344 -12.95 -13.10 -13.31
N MET A 345 -14.24 -13.24 -13.00
CA MET A 345 -15.16 -14.14 -13.70
C MET A 345 -15.78 -13.45 -14.93
N GLU A 346 -16.29 -12.23 -14.73
CA GLU A 346 -16.95 -11.47 -15.79
C GLU A 346 -16.89 -9.97 -15.54
N ALA A 347 -17.10 -9.17 -16.59
CA ALA A 347 -17.45 -7.76 -16.46
C ALA A 347 -18.89 -7.62 -16.00
N VAL A 348 -19.17 -6.65 -15.12
CA VAL A 348 -20.53 -6.32 -14.67
C VAL A 348 -21.42 -5.89 -15.83
N THR A 349 -20.85 -5.17 -16.80
CA THR A 349 -21.54 -4.71 -17.99
C THR A 349 -20.77 -5.18 -19.21
N GLN A 350 -21.43 -5.85 -20.15
CA GLN A 350 -20.77 -6.19 -21.40
C GLN A 350 -20.70 -4.95 -22.28
N ILE A 351 -19.49 -4.55 -22.68
CA ILE A 351 -19.26 -3.37 -23.51
C ILE A 351 -19.12 -3.78 -24.96
N THR A 352 -20.02 -3.26 -25.78
CA THR A 352 -19.98 -3.41 -27.24
C THR A 352 -18.89 -2.55 -27.86
N LYS A 353 -18.57 -2.80 -29.13
CA LYS A 353 -17.62 -1.95 -29.86
C LYS A 353 -18.12 -0.50 -29.96
N GLY A 354 -19.38 -0.30 -30.33
CA GLY A 354 -19.96 1.04 -30.49
C GLY A 354 -19.96 1.86 -29.19
N GLU A 355 -20.25 1.22 -28.05
CA GLU A 355 -20.13 1.91 -26.75
C GLU A 355 -18.68 2.28 -26.45
N GLN A 356 -17.73 1.37 -26.68
CA GLN A 356 -16.30 1.66 -26.51
C GLN A 356 -15.83 2.81 -27.41
N ASP A 357 -16.35 2.92 -28.64
CA ASP A 357 -16.02 4.01 -29.57
C ASP A 357 -16.39 5.39 -28.98
N THR A 358 -17.33 5.46 -28.03
CA THR A 358 -17.67 6.70 -27.30
C THR A 358 -16.85 6.91 -26.03
N LEU A 359 -16.43 5.84 -25.37
CA LEU A 359 -15.73 5.87 -24.08
C LEU A 359 -14.21 6.07 -24.24
N ASN A 360 -13.62 5.46 -25.26
CA ASN A 360 -12.18 5.49 -25.47
C ASN A 360 -11.63 6.90 -25.80
N PRO A 361 -12.31 7.75 -26.60
CA PRO A 361 -11.87 9.12 -26.84
C PRO A 361 -11.72 9.97 -25.59
N ILE A 362 -12.53 9.71 -24.55
CA ILE A 362 -12.52 10.46 -23.28
C ILE A 362 -11.63 9.81 -22.20
N GLY A 363 -10.79 8.84 -22.57
CA GLY A 363 -9.79 8.22 -21.68
C GLY A 363 -10.33 7.10 -20.78
N VAL A 364 -11.52 6.55 -21.07
CA VAL A 364 -12.08 5.42 -20.31
C VAL A 364 -11.58 4.09 -20.89
N ASN A 365 -10.77 3.37 -20.12
CA ASN A 365 -10.23 2.07 -20.51
C ASN A 365 -11.23 0.96 -20.26
N CYS A 366 -11.70 0.32 -21.32
CA CYS A 366 -12.74 -0.70 -21.24
C CYS A 366 -12.19 -2.07 -20.82
N ILE A 367 -12.89 -2.79 -19.95
CA ILE A 367 -12.70 -4.22 -19.69
C ILE A 367 -13.76 -4.99 -20.48
N ARG A 368 -13.33 -5.94 -21.30
CA ARG A 368 -14.21 -6.63 -22.27
C ARG A 368 -13.99 -8.13 -22.27
N SER A 369 -15.08 -8.87 -22.48
CA SER A 369 -15.02 -10.31 -22.70
C SER A 369 -14.87 -10.60 -24.19
N PHE A 370 -14.00 -11.56 -24.52
CA PHE A 370 -13.80 -12.03 -25.88
C PHE A 370 -13.93 -13.55 -25.92
N THR A 371 -14.75 -14.05 -26.83
CA THR A 371 -14.94 -15.50 -27.05
C THR A 371 -13.60 -16.19 -27.27
N GLY A 372 -13.31 -17.24 -26.50
CA GLY A 372 -12.05 -18.00 -26.57
C GLY A 372 -10.81 -17.29 -26.01
N ARG A 373 -10.93 -16.02 -25.58
CA ARG A 373 -9.80 -15.22 -25.07
C ARG A 373 -9.99 -14.69 -23.65
N GLY A 374 -11.19 -14.86 -23.09
CA GLY A 374 -11.53 -14.50 -21.71
C GLY A 374 -11.76 -13.00 -21.51
N LEU A 375 -11.84 -12.61 -20.24
CA LEU A 375 -11.97 -11.21 -19.83
C LEU A 375 -10.62 -10.50 -19.93
N ARG A 376 -10.60 -9.37 -20.64
CA ARG A 376 -9.38 -8.62 -20.92
C ARG A 376 -9.52 -7.13 -20.67
N VAL A 377 -8.41 -6.54 -20.25
CA VAL A 377 -8.20 -5.09 -20.29
C VAL A 377 -8.06 -4.68 -21.74
N TRP A 378 -8.85 -3.71 -22.19
CA TRP A 378 -8.96 -3.33 -23.60
C TRP A 378 -8.83 -1.82 -23.80
N GLY A 379 -7.89 -1.20 -23.08
CA GLY A 379 -7.50 0.20 -23.20
C GLY A 379 -6.26 0.48 -22.34
N ALA A 380 -5.44 1.45 -22.76
CA ALA A 380 -4.25 1.90 -22.02
C ALA A 380 -4.05 3.42 -22.12
N ARG A 381 -5.15 4.18 -22.10
CA ARG A 381 -5.16 5.64 -22.12
C ARG A 381 -5.13 6.23 -20.72
N THR A 382 -4.47 7.37 -20.57
CA THR A 382 -4.58 8.24 -19.39
C THR A 382 -5.85 9.09 -19.50
N LEU A 383 -6.11 9.90 -18.48
CA LEU A 383 -7.14 10.93 -18.53
C LEU A 383 -6.67 12.21 -19.25
N SER A 384 -5.44 12.27 -19.76
CA SER A 384 -4.91 13.50 -20.34
C SER A 384 -5.57 13.87 -21.68
N SER A 385 -5.86 15.16 -21.86
CA SER A 385 -6.24 15.71 -23.17
C SER A 385 -5.03 15.88 -24.10
N ASP A 386 -3.81 15.97 -23.55
CA ASP A 386 -2.57 16.12 -24.31
C ASP A 386 -2.23 14.82 -25.08
N PRO A 387 -2.18 14.85 -26.43
CA PRO A 387 -1.81 13.69 -27.22
C PRO A 387 -0.43 13.10 -26.90
N ALA A 388 0.51 13.90 -26.37
CA ALA A 388 1.83 13.43 -25.96
C ALA A 388 1.75 12.46 -24.76
N TRP A 389 0.80 12.70 -23.86
CA TRP A 389 0.61 11.93 -22.62
C TRP A 389 -0.61 11.00 -22.65
N ARG A 390 -1.17 10.76 -23.83
CA ARG A 390 -2.37 9.93 -24.03
C ARG A 390 -2.24 8.53 -23.45
N TYR A 391 -1.06 7.91 -23.48
CA TYR A 391 -0.90 6.49 -23.14
C TYR A 391 -0.19 6.26 -21.81
N VAL A 392 -0.70 5.27 -21.08
CA VAL A 392 -0.20 4.86 -19.76
C VAL A 392 1.26 4.45 -19.81
N ASN A 393 1.64 3.57 -20.74
CA ASN A 393 3.02 3.09 -20.85
C ASN A 393 4.01 4.21 -21.19
N VAL A 394 3.57 5.22 -21.96
CA VAL A 394 4.40 6.39 -22.25
C VAL A 394 4.65 7.19 -20.98
N ARG A 395 3.60 7.56 -20.23
CA ARG A 395 3.79 8.31 -18.97
C ARG A 395 4.59 7.52 -17.94
N ARG A 396 4.34 6.22 -17.81
CA ARG A 396 5.07 5.35 -16.86
C ARG A 396 6.53 5.17 -17.25
N LEU A 397 6.86 5.08 -18.54
CA LEU A 397 8.24 5.05 -19.00
C LEU A 397 8.98 6.35 -18.64
N PHE A 398 8.34 7.52 -18.83
CA PHE A 398 8.92 8.79 -18.41
C PHE A 398 9.14 8.84 -16.88
N ASN A 399 8.15 8.42 -16.08
CA ASN A 399 8.33 8.34 -14.62
C ASN A 399 9.51 7.44 -14.23
N TYR A 400 9.65 6.27 -14.88
CA TYR A 400 10.75 5.35 -14.64
C TYR A 400 12.11 5.98 -14.97
N VAL A 401 12.23 6.63 -16.13
CA VAL A 401 13.48 7.29 -16.55
C VAL A 401 13.81 8.47 -15.64
N GLU A 402 12.86 9.36 -15.38
CA GLU A 402 13.01 10.53 -14.50
C GLU A 402 13.52 10.09 -13.11
N LYS A 403 12.87 9.09 -12.50
CA LYS A 403 13.20 8.62 -11.15
C LYS A 403 14.53 7.87 -11.09
N SER A 404 14.87 7.10 -12.13
CA SER A 404 16.16 6.41 -12.23
C SER A 404 17.31 7.40 -12.35
N ILE A 405 17.15 8.43 -13.18
CA ILE A 405 18.15 9.49 -13.32
C ILE A 405 18.31 10.24 -12.00
N GLU A 406 17.19 10.67 -11.38
CA GLU A 406 17.23 11.36 -10.09
C GLU A 406 18.04 10.58 -9.04
N HIS A 407 17.78 9.28 -8.88
CA HIS A 407 18.50 8.43 -7.93
C HIS A 407 19.97 8.22 -8.33
N GLY A 408 20.22 7.97 -9.62
CA GLY A 408 21.56 7.67 -10.15
C GLY A 408 22.50 8.87 -10.21
N THR A 409 21.97 10.11 -10.19
CA THR A 409 22.76 11.34 -10.32
C THR A 409 22.82 12.17 -9.03
N GLN A 410 22.46 11.62 -7.86
CA GLN A 410 22.59 12.34 -6.58
C GLN A 410 24.02 12.82 -6.29
N TRP A 411 25.02 12.10 -6.79
CA TRP A 411 26.44 12.45 -6.65
C TRP A 411 26.84 13.77 -7.35
N VAL A 412 26.02 14.28 -8.29
CA VAL A 412 26.29 15.52 -9.03
C VAL A 412 26.19 16.75 -8.12
N VAL A 413 25.43 16.66 -7.04
CA VAL A 413 25.20 17.77 -6.11
C VAL A 413 26.52 18.13 -5.40
N PHE A 414 26.87 19.41 -5.40
CA PHE A 414 28.11 19.98 -4.85
C PHE A 414 29.42 19.64 -5.60
N GLU A 415 29.36 18.97 -6.75
CA GLU A 415 30.53 18.83 -7.61
C GLU A 415 30.90 20.18 -8.28
N PRO A 416 32.18 20.42 -8.63
CA PRO A 416 32.59 21.57 -9.42
C PRO A 416 31.84 21.63 -10.76
N ASN A 417 31.15 22.74 -11.04
CA ASN A 417 30.40 22.93 -12.28
C ASN A 417 31.32 23.29 -13.46
N ASP A 418 32.02 22.28 -13.98
CA ASP A 418 32.99 22.38 -15.05
C ASP A 418 32.73 21.40 -16.21
N TYR A 419 33.58 21.46 -17.24
CA TYR A 419 33.45 20.61 -18.42
C TYR A 419 33.61 19.12 -18.12
N GLU A 420 34.36 18.75 -17.07
CA GLU A 420 34.52 17.36 -16.67
C GLU A 420 33.23 16.81 -16.07
N LEU A 421 32.58 17.56 -15.19
CA LEU A 421 31.26 17.21 -14.67
C LEU A 421 30.24 17.02 -15.80
N TRP A 422 30.20 17.97 -16.75
CA TRP A 422 29.28 17.89 -17.89
C TRP A 422 29.50 16.65 -18.74
N ALA A 423 30.77 16.30 -19.00
CA ALA A 423 31.11 15.10 -19.75
C ALA A 423 30.72 13.82 -18.98
N ARG A 424 30.93 13.78 -17.67
CA ARG A 424 30.53 12.64 -16.81
C ARG A 424 29.02 12.45 -16.82
N VAL A 425 28.25 13.50 -16.59
CA VAL A 425 26.78 13.45 -16.59
C VAL A 425 26.23 12.99 -17.95
N LYS A 426 26.72 13.58 -19.05
CA LYS A 426 26.30 13.16 -20.40
C LYS A 426 26.58 11.70 -20.67
N ARG A 427 27.76 11.22 -20.28
CA ARG A 427 28.15 9.82 -20.45
C ARG A 427 27.25 8.88 -19.65
N ASP A 428 27.00 9.18 -18.38
CA ASP A 428 26.30 8.26 -17.47
C ASP A 428 24.79 8.20 -17.81
N VAL A 429 24.16 9.35 -18.06
CA VAL A 429 22.77 9.43 -18.54
C VAL A 429 22.63 8.83 -19.95
N GLY A 430 23.57 9.13 -20.85
CA GLY A 430 23.58 8.59 -22.20
C GLY A 430 23.73 7.06 -22.22
N ALA A 431 24.56 6.49 -21.33
CA ALA A 431 24.71 5.05 -21.19
C ALA A 431 23.41 4.39 -20.71
N PHE A 432 22.72 4.99 -19.73
CA PHE A 432 21.42 4.52 -19.26
C PHE A 432 20.35 4.51 -20.36
N LEU A 433 20.21 5.62 -21.08
CA LEU A 433 19.23 5.73 -22.18
C LEU A 433 19.57 4.81 -23.35
N THR A 434 20.87 4.56 -23.59
CA THR A 434 21.31 3.53 -24.55
C THR A 434 20.86 2.13 -24.12
N GLY A 435 20.93 1.81 -22.83
CA GLY A 435 20.37 0.58 -22.27
C GLY A 435 18.87 0.47 -22.52
N ALA A 436 18.10 1.52 -22.15
CA ALA A 436 16.67 1.58 -22.39
C ALA A 436 16.30 1.43 -23.89
N TRP A 437 17.07 2.03 -24.80
CA TRP A 437 16.88 1.85 -26.24
C TRP A 437 17.15 0.42 -26.69
N ARG A 438 18.24 -0.21 -26.23
CA ARG A 438 18.56 -1.62 -26.54
C ARG A 438 17.50 -2.59 -26.04
N GLU A 439 16.82 -2.26 -24.94
CA GLU A 439 15.68 -3.01 -24.41
C GLU A 439 14.36 -2.74 -25.14
N GLY A 440 14.36 -1.90 -26.18
CA GLY A 440 13.19 -1.59 -27.01
C GLY A 440 12.23 -0.58 -26.37
N MET A 441 12.65 0.14 -25.32
CA MET A 441 11.81 1.15 -24.68
C MET A 441 11.68 2.42 -25.54
N LEU A 442 12.71 2.73 -26.32
CA LEU A 442 12.81 3.93 -27.14
C LEU A 442 12.73 3.59 -28.63
N PHE A 443 12.04 4.42 -29.40
CA PHE A 443 11.85 4.27 -30.83
C PHE A 443 12.96 4.99 -31.60
N GLY A 444 13.63 4.29 -32.51
CA GLY A 444 14.70 4.85 -33.34
C GLY A 444 15.62 3.73 -33.82
N ARG A 445 16.25 3.91 -34.98
CA ARG A 445 17.19 2.92 -35.54
C ARG A 445 18.59 3.05 -34.94
N SER A 446 18.89 4.21 -34.34
CA SER A 446 20.12 4.48 -33.61
C SER A 446 19.81 5.26 -32.31
N PRO A 447 20.75 5.31 -31.35
CA PRO A 447 20.61 6.12 -30.14
C PRO A 447 20.27 7.59 -30.43
N GLU A 448 20.86 8.18 -31.46
CA GLU A 448 20.70 9.59 -31.83
C GLU A 448 19.31 9.90 -32.41
N GLU A 449 18.65 8.90 -33.01
CA GLU A 449 17.23 9.02 -33.39
C GLU A 449 16.30 8.83 -32.19
N ALA A 450 16.75 8.11 -31.16
CA ALA A 450 15.93 7.68 -30.03
C ALA A 450 15.96 8.65 -28.85
N PHE A 451 17.08 9.31 -28.58
CA PHE A 451 17.22 10.26 -27.48
C PHE A 451 18.37 11.26 -27.69
N PHE A 452 18.40 12.32 -26.88
CA PHE A 452 19.55 13.21 -26.73
C PHE A 452 19.78 13.56 -25.25
N VAL A 453 21.02 13.89 -24.91
CA VAL A 453 21.42 14.44 -23.60
C VAL A 453 22.32 15.65 -23.85
N LYS A 454 21.88 16.83 -23.42
CA LYS A 454 22.59 18.10 -23.59
C LYS A 454 23.02 18.66 -22.25
N CYS A 455 24.33 18.89 -22.12
CA CYS A 455 24.96 19.56 -20.99
C CYS A 455 26.23 20.22 -21.54
N ASP A 456 26.11 21.47 -21.93
CA ASP A 456 27.14 22.26 -22.60
C ASP A 456 26.98 23.75 -22.30
N GLU A 457 27.80 24.58 -22.95
CA GLU A 457 27.82 26.02 -22.74
C GLU A 457 26.52 26.72 -23.19
N GLU A 458 25.76 26.11 -24.11
CA GLU A 458 24.53 26.73 -24.61
C GLU A 458 23.42 26.67 -23.56
N ASN A 459 23.31 25.55 -22.82
CA ASN A 459 22.34 25.43 -21.73
C ASN A 459 22.92 25.73 -20.34
N ASN A 460 24.24 25.86 -20.22
CA ASN A 460 24.94 26.29 -19.01
C ASN A 460 25.89 27.47 -19.25
N PRO A 461 25.36 28.64 -19.68
CA PRO A 461 26.14 29.85 -19.80
C PRO A 461 26.69 30.33 -18.44
N GLN A 462 27.62 31.28 -18.47
CA GLN A 462 28.31 31.76 -17.27
C GLN A 462 27.34 32.23 -16.17
N ASP A 463 26.26 32.93 -16.51
CA ASP A 463 25.31 33.44 -15.51
C ASP A 463 24.56 32.31 -14.78
N VAL A 464 24.30 31.17 -15.45
CA VAL A 464 23.72 29.97 -14.85
C VAL A 464 24.70 29.35 -13.86
N ARG A 465 25.97 29.22 -14.27
CA ARG A 465 27.03 28.66 -13.42
C ARG A 465 27.32 29.53 -12.20
N ASP A 466 27.33 30.85 -12.37
CA ASP A 466 27.53 31.82 -11.28
C ASP A 466 26.41 31.77 -10.24
N ARG A 467 25.20 31.30 -10.63
CA ARG A 467 24.09 31.00 -9.72
C ARG A 467 24.17 29.60 -9.08
N GLY A 468 25.21 28.81 -9.37
CA GLY A 468 25.36 27.44 -8.90
C GLY A 468 24.37 26.45 -9.52
N GLN A 469 23.85 26.75 -10.72
CA GLN A 469 22.87 25.90 -11.41
C GLN A 469 23.54 25.06 -12.50
N LEU A 470 23.00 23.85 -12.75
CA LEU A 470 23.39 22.96 -13.84
C LEU A 470 22.13 22.46 -14.55
N PHE A 471 21.95 22.82 -15.81
CA PHE A 471 20.87 22.33 -16.67
C PHE A 471 21.35 21.17 -17.54
N ILE A 472 20.56 20.10 -17.56
CA ILE A 472 20.80 18.92 -18.38
C ILE A 472 19.51 18.65 -19.15
N ASP A 473 19.48 18.96 -20.45
CA ASP A 473 18.29 18.75 -21.27
C ASP A 473 18.31 17.33 -21.83
N ILE A 474 17.22 16.61 -21.59
CA ILE A 474 17.06 15.22 -22.03
C ILE A 474 15.79 15.12 -22.87
N GLY A 475 15.92 14.61 -24.09
CA GLY A 475 14.78 14.24 -24.92
C GLY A 475 14.81 12.77 -25.24
N MET A 476 13.65 12.13 -25.28
CA MET A 476 13.51 10.70 -25.60
C MET A 476 12.26 10.44 -26.44
N ALA A 477 12.35 9.51 -27.37
CA ALA A 477 11.27 9.06 -28.23
C ALA A 477 10.69 7.73 -27.70
N PRO A 478 9.60 7.73 -26.92
CA PRO A 478 9.03 6.50 -26.37
C PRO A 478 8.35 5.67 -27.47
N VAL A 479 8.39 4.34 -27.34
CA VAL A 479 7.52 3.48 -28.16
C VAL A 479 6.05 3.69 -27.80
N LYS A 480 5.18 3.81 -28.82
CA LYS A 480 3.73 4.01 -28.65
C LYS A 480 2.97 2.73 -29.05
N PRO A 481 1.87 2.39 -28.37
CA PRO A 481 1.10 1.20 -28.70
C PRO A 481 0.36 1.35 -30.03
N ALA A 482 0.29 0.26 -30.80
CA ALA A 482 -0.58 0.15 -31.97
C ALA A 482 -2.03 -0.09 -31.54
N GLU A 483 -2.72 0.99 -31.14
CA GLU A 483 -4.13 0.93 -30.68
C GLU A 483 -5.10 0.54 -31.81
N PHE A 484 -4.81 0.97 -33.04
CA PHE A 484 -5.63 0.67 -34.23
C PHE A 484 -4.76 -0.01 -35.28
N VAL A 485 -5.18 -1.21 -35.71
CA VAL A 485 -4.55 -1.95 -36.81
C VAL A 485 -5.55 -2.00 -37.97
N VAL A 486 -5.21 -1.34 -39.08
CA VAL A 486 -6.09 -1.21 -40.25
C VAL A 486 -5.51 -2.00 -41.41
N PHE A 487 -6.15 -3.12 -41.75
CA PHE A 487 -5.85 -3.87 -42.97
C PHE A 487 -6.62 -3.25 -44.14
N ARG A 488 -5.89 -2.77 -45.15
CA ARG A 488 -6.47 -2.25 -46.40
C ARG A 488 -6.34 -3.32 -47.47
N LEU A 489 -7.48 -3.85 -47.91
CA LEU A 489 -7.55 -4.88 -48.95
C LEU A 489 -7.95 -4.22 -50.27
N SER A 490 -7.17 -4.43 -51.32
CA SER A 490 -7.52 -4.06 -52.69
C SER A 490 -7.53 -5.31 -53.57
N GLN A 491 -8.47 -5.36 -54.51
CA GLN A 491 -8.41 -6.31 -55.61
C GLN A 491 -7.34 -5.81 -56.59
N TRP A 492 -6.34 -6.65 -56.86
CA TRP A 492 -5.28 -6.35 -57.82
C TRP A 492 -5.48 -7.22 -59.07
N ALA A 493 -5.53 -6.60 -60.24
CA ALA A 493 -5.43 -7.32 -61.51
C ALA A 493 -3.96 -7.63 -61.76
N ALA A 494 -3.58 -8.90 -61.79
CA ALA A 494 -2.19 -9.30 -62.06
C ALA A 494 -1.73 -8.73 -63.42
N GLY A 495 -0.66 -7.89 -63.42
CA GLY A 495 -0.02 -7.43 -64.65
C GLY A 495 0.29 -5.93 -64.80
N GLY A 496 0.00 -5.06 -63.84
CA GLY A 496 0.33 -3.63 -63.93
C GLY A 496 1.16 -3.15 -62.75
N ALA A 497 2.48 -3.25 -62.84
CA ALA A 497 3.41 -2.56 -61.95
C ALA A 497 3.73 -1.17 -62.49
#